data_AF-A0A8H7FQ65-F1
#
_entry.id   AF-A0A8H7FQ65-F1
#
_cell.length_a   1.000
_cell.length_b   1.000
_cell.length_c   1.000
_cell.angle_alpha   90.00
_cell.angle_beta   90.00
_cell.angle_gamma   90.00
#
_symmetry.space_group_name_H-M   'P 1'
#
loop_
_entity.id
_entity.type
_entity.pdbx_description
1 polymer ?
#
loop_
_entity_poly.entity_id
_entity_poly.type
_entity_poly.pdbx_seq_one_letter_code
_entity_poly.pdbx_strand_id
1 'polypeptide(L)'
;MSALSELVEEARLRYLESSKSYVTVFTTDAVNYGHVFSNVKQKPRRPLDTVILEDGLAESILEDAVEFLEMEDYYVEAGIPHRRGYLLHGPPGVASTIYAIAGELGLEIYALSLASSYIDDSFLQRAMSAIPKRSIVLIEDIDCAFRPRESDHSGAATFHGYPPMMASSSGVTLSGLLNMLDGVGSEEGKLFFATTNHIDRLDPALLRPGRIDRKILYKLSTQRQALALFRRFFPAARFANRPACEPTLEQLGARFAAGVPQHLFSTAQLQGYLLTCKMQPMEAASGIGAWVEAELIAMKEEREEREGRDTDTRADVVMV
;
A
#
# COMPACT_ATOMS: atom_id res chain seq x y z
N MET A 1 -35.27 17.10 22.19
CA MET A 1 -33.80 17.16 22.08
C MET A 1 -33.36 18.58 22.44
N SER A 2 -32.18 18.79 23.03
CA SER A 2 -31.69 20.14 23.31
C SER A 2 -31.16 20.79 22.02
N ALA A 3 -31.20 22.12 21.91
CA ALA A 3 -30.65 22.85 20.76
C ALA A 3 -29.17 22.49 20.47
N LEU A 4 -28.42 22.10 21.52
CA LEU A 4 -27.04 21.64 21.38
C LEU A 4 -26.95 20.25 20.73
N SER A 5 -27.89 19.34 21.06
CA SER A 5 -27.99 18.02 20.42
C SER A 5 -28.36 18.14 18.94
N GLU A 6 -29.25 19.09 18.60
CA GLU A 6 -29.63 19.36 17.20
C GLU A 6 -28.46 19.95 16.42
N LEU A 7 -27.71 20.89 17.00
CA LEU A 7 -26.50 21.44 16.38
C LEU A 7 -25.43 20.36 16.13
N VAL A 8 -25.20 19.47 17.11
CA VAL A 8 -24.23 18.39 16.99
C VAL A 8 -24.65 17.39 15.91
N GLU A 9 -25.92 16.99 15.86
CA GLU A 9 -26.40 16.10 14.80
C GLU A 9 -26.37 16.76 13.42
N GLU A 10 -26.74 18.03 13.31
CA GLU A 10 -26.66 18.75 12.04
C GLU A 10 -25.20 18.90 11.57
N ALA A 11 -24.27 19.23 12.47
CA ALA A 11 -22.85 19.28 12.17
C ALA A 11 -22.33 17.90 11.74
N ARG A 12 -22.75 16.83 12.41
CA ARG A 12 -22.39 15.44 12.06
C ARG A 12 -22.92 15.06 10.69
N LEU A 13 -24.19 15.35 10.37
CA LEU A 13 -24.79 15.04 9.08
C LEU A 13 -24.12 15.80 7.94
N ARG A 14 -23.87 17.11 8.10
CA ARG A 14 -23.15 17.91 7.10
C ARG A 14 -21.72 17.42 6.91
N TYR A 15 -21.04 17.04 8.01
CA TYR A 15 -19.72 16.42 7.93
C TYR A 15 -19.77 15.11 7.12
N LEU A 16 -20.70 14.20 7.45
CA LEU A 16 -20.89 12.94 6.74
C LEU A 16 -21.23 13.13 5.25
N GLU A 17 -22.01 14.15 4.92
CA GLU A 17 -22.34 14.47 3.53
C GLU A 17 -21.13 15.00 2.76
N SER A 18 -20.35 15.88 3.38
CA SER A 18 -19.09 16.38 2.80
C SER A 18 -17.99 15.32 2.73
N SER A 19 -17.94 14.40 3.70
CA SER A 19 -16.88 13.39 3.82
C SER A 19 -17.06 12.24 2.82
N LYS A 20 -18.26 12.01 2.27
CA LYS A 20 -18.49 11.02 1.20
C LYS A 20 -17.55 11.20 -0.02
N SER A 21 -17.05 12.42 -0.23
CA SER A 21 -16.18 12.76 -1.35
C SER A 21 -14.70 12.52 -1.07
N TYR A 22 -14.31 12.25 0.18
CA TYR A 22 -12.90 12.21 0.61
C TYR A 22 -12.63 11.03 1.55
N VAL A 23 -11.38 10.58 1.56
CA VAL A 23 -10.84 9.67 2.58
C VAL A 23 -9.88 10.48 3.44
N THR A 24 -10.13 10.52 4.74
CA THR A 24 -9.23 11.12 5.73
C THR A 24 -8.12 10.13 6.06
N VAL A 25 -6.87 10.61 5.97
CA VAL A 25 -5.67 9.85 6.27
C VAL A 25 -4.92 10.54 7.39
N PHE A 26 -4.78 9.83 8.50
CA PHE A 26 -4.02 10.23 9.66
C PHE A 26 -2.65 9.57 9.62
N THR A 27 -1.58 10.37 9.69
CA THR A 27 -0.21 9.87 9.82
C THR A 27 0.44 10.36 11.10
N THR A 28 1.41 9.60 11.59
CA THR A 28 2.22 9.97 12.75
C THR A 28 3.23 11.05 12.41
N ASP A 29 3.58 11.88 13.39
CA ASP A 29 4.65 12.87 13.30
C ASP A 29 5.59 12.71 14.50
N ALA A 30 6.88 12.94 14.29
CA ALA A 30 7.94 12.81 15.29
C ALA A 30 7.84 13.86 16.40
N VAL A 31 7.19 15.00 16.14
CA VAL A 31 7.43 16.24 16.88
C VAL A 31 6.34 16.56 17.93
N ASN A 32 5.22 15.83 17.96
CA ASN A 32 4.09 16.19 18.81
C ASN A 32 3.94 15.32 20.06
N TYR A 33 4.27 15.89 21.21
CA TYR A 33 4.14 15.28 22.54
C TYR A 33 2.69 15.03 23.00
N GLY A 34 1.67 15.49 22.25
CA GLY A 34 0.26 15.43 22.69
C GLY A 34 -0.69 14.58 21.83
N HIS A 35 -0.44 14.44 20.52
CA HIS A 35 -1.34 13.73 19.60
C HIS A 35 -0.56 12.81 18.67
N VAL A 36 -0.80 11.50 18.79
CA VAL A 36 -0.09 10.46 18.02
C VAL A 36 -0.34 10.61 16.51
N PHE A 37 -1.59 10.93 16.15
CA PHE A 37 -2.02 11.18 14.78
C PHE A 37 -2.30 12.67 14.58
N SER A 38 -1.25 13.43 14.25
CA SER A 38 -1.35 14.88 14.13
C SER A 38 -1.35 15.39 12.69
N ASN A 39 -0.87 14.60 11.74
CA ASN A 39 -0.87 14.97 10.33
C ASN A 39 -2.09 14.37 9.63
N VAL A 40 -3.01 15.24 9.24
CA VAL A 40 -4.29 14.87 8.63
C VAL A 40 -4.28 15.31 7.17
N LYS A 41 -4.49 14.35 6.27
CA LYS A 41 -4.61 14.60 4.83
C LYS A 41 -5.95 14.10 4.33
N GLN A 42 -6.68 14.96 3.62
CA GLN A 42 -7.87 14.54 2.89
C GLN A 42 -7.49 14.22 1.44
N LYS A 43 -7.77 12.99 1.01
CA LYS A 43 -7.59 12.57 -0.38
C LYS A 43 -8.96 12.40 -1.01
N PRO A 44 -9.18 12.77 -2.28
CA PRO A 44 -10.45 12.51 -2.94
C PRO A 44 -10.72 11.00 -2.94
N ARG A 45 -11.98 10.61 -2.74
CA ARG A 45 -12.40 9.22 -2.83
C ARG A 45 -12.00 8.67 -4.18
N ARG A 46 -11.36 7.49 -4.16
CA ARG A 46 -10.99 6.74 -5.34
C ARG A 46 -12.01 5.61 -5.51
N PRO A 47 -12.87 5.65 -6.55
CA PRO A 47 -13.85 4.58 -6.76
C PRO A 47 -13.15 3.22 -6.96
N LEU A 48 -13.77 2.13 -6.52
CA LEU A 48 -13.13 0.80 -6.58
C LEU A 48 -12.78 0.33 -7.99
N ASP A 49 -13.65 0.65 -8.97
CA ASP A 49 -13.47 0.34 -10.40
C ASP A 49 -12.17 0.93 -11.01
N THR A 50 -11.58 1.91 -10.33
CA THR A 50 -10.34 2.56 -10.74
C THR A 50 -9.08 1.77 -10.40
N VAL A 51 -9.23 0.76 -9.56
CA VAL A 51 -8.15 -0.11 -9.12
C VAL A 51 -8.15 -1.34 -10.02
N ILE A 52 -7.10 -1.48 -10.80
CA ILE A 52 -7.01 -2.55 -11.80
C ILE A 52 -6.34 -3.75 -11.14
N LEU A 53 -7.15 -4.66 -10.63
CA LEU A 53 -6.73 -5.95 -10.05
C LEU A 53 -7.15 -7.12 -10.95
N GLU A 54 -6.94 -8.35 -10.48
CA GLU A 54 -7.59 -9.52 -11.09
C GLU A 54 -9.11 -9.43 -10.86
N ASP A 55 -9.89 -9.96 -11.81
CA ASP A 55 -11.35 -9.86 -11.79
C ASP A 55 -11.93 -10.42 -10.49
N GLY A 56 -12.77 -9.63 -9.80
CA GLY A 56 -13.42 -10.03 -8.55
C GLY A 56 -12.55 -9.95 -7.30
N LEU A 57 -11.25 -9.64 -7.42
CA LEU A 57 -10.36 -9.60 -6.25
C LEU A 57 -10.64 -8.40 -5.35
N ALA A 58 -10.87 -7.23 -5.93
CA ALA A 58 -11.18 -6.01 -5.16
C ALA A 58 -12.52 -6.16 -4.43
N GLU A 59 -13.51 -6.71 -5.13
CA GLU A 59 -14.85 -6.99 -4.62
C GLU A 59 -14.79 -8.02 -3.48
N SER A 60 -14.03 -9.09 -3.65
CA SER A 60 -13.82 -10.10 -2.62
C SER A 60 -13.21 -9.55 -1.33
N ILE A 61 -12.28 -8.58 -1.43
CA ILE A 61 -11.71 -7.92 -0.25
C ILE A 61 -12.75 -7.00 0.40
N LEU A 62 -13.51 -6.26 -0.42
CA LEU A 62 -14.55 -5.37 0.08
C LEU A 62 -15.65 -6.15 0.81
N GLU A 63 -16.15 -7.22 0.22
CA GLU A 63 -17.18 -8.10 0.81
C GLU A 63 -16.71 -8.70 2.14
N ASP A 64 -15.48 -9.21 2.20
CA ASP A 64 -14.87 -9.73 3.43
C ASP A 64 -14.74 -8.66 4.53
N ALA A 65 -14.41 -7.42 4.14
CA ALA A 65 -14.30 -6.29 5.06
C ALA A 65 -15.67 -5.82 5.56
N VAL A 66 -16.69 -5.80 4.68
CA VAL A 66 -18.08 -5.50 5.06
C VAL A 66 -18.59 -6.55 6.05
N GLU A 67 -18.47 -7.83 5.71
CA GLU A 67 -18.89 -8.95 6.56
C GLU A 67 -18.23 -8.85 7.95
N PHE A 68 -16.92 -8.64 7.99
CA PHE A 68 -16.21 -8.47 9.26
C PHE A 68 -16.79 -7.32 10.10
N LEU A 69 -17.05 -6.16 9.50
CA LEU A 69 -17.57 -4.98 10.22
C LEU A 69 -19.02 -5.12 10.69
N GLU A 70 -19.81 -5.98 10.06
CA GLU A 70 -21.21 -6.24 10.41
C GLU A 70 -21.36 -7.37 11.43
N MET A 71 -20.37 -8.26 11.54
CA MET A 71 -20.45 -9.47 12.35
C MET A 71 -19.84 -9.35 13.77
N GLU A 72 -19.74 -8.13 14.34
CA GLU A 72 -19.15 -7.93 15.69
C GLU A 72 -19.82 -8.83 16.76
N ASP A 73 -21.15 -8.92 16.76
CA ASP A 73 -21.92 -9.73 17.73
C ASP A 73 -21.56 -11.22 17.64
N TYR A 74 -21.37 -11.75 16.43
CA TYR A 74 -20.98 -13.15 16.21
C TYR A 74 -19.62 -13.47 16.85
N TYR A 75 -18.64 -12.56 16.70
CA TYR A 75 -17.32 -12.72 17.31
C TYR A 75 -17.40 -12.72 18.84
N VAL A 76 -18.19 -11.80 19.40
CA VAL A 76 -18.43 -11.70 20.85
C VAL A 76 -19.09 -12.97 21.39
N GLU A 77 -20.14 -13.48 20.74
CA GLU A 77 -20.84 -14.70 21.13
C GLU A 77 -19.93 -15.94 21.05
N ALA A 78 -19.06 -16.01 20.04
CA ALA A 78 -18.09 -17.08 19.88
C ALA A 78 -16.90 -16.98 20.85
N GLY A 79 -16.73 -15.85 21.56
CA GLY A 79 -15.59 -15.57 22.42
C GLY A 79 -14.27 -15.43 21.66
N ILE A 80 -14.34 -15.00 20.39
CA ILE A 80 -13.18 -14.81 19.52
C ILE A 80 -12.92 -13.30 19.38
N PRO A 81 -11.67 -12.81 19.52
CA PRO A 81 -11.37 -11.40 19.34
C PRO A 81 -11.81 -10.86 17.98
N HIS A 82 -12.52 -9.73 17.95
CA HIS A 82 -13.06 -9.13 16.72
C HIS A 82 -11.96 -8.39 15.94
N ARG A 83 -11.20 -9.17 15.15
CA ARG A 83 -10.03 -8.71 14.38
C ARG A 83 -10.04 -9.26 12.96
N ARG A 84 -9.49 -8.47 12.03
CA ARG A 84 -9.26 -8.90 10.66
C ARG A 84 -8.00 -8.26 10.09
N GLY A 85 -7.05 -9.10 9.70
CA GLY A 85 -5.80 -8.69 9.10
C GLY A 85 -5.69 -9.03 7.62
N TYR A 86 -5.27 -8.04 6.83
CA TYR A 86 -5.01 -8.14 5.39
C TYR A 86 -3.53 -7.83 5.13
N LEU A 87 -2.85 -8.73 4.43
CA LEU A 87 -1.52 -8.49 3.90
C LEU A 87 -1.58 -8.46 2.38
N LEU A 88 -1.31 -7.30 1.80
CA LEU A 88 -1.23 -7.16 0.36
C LEU A 88 0.25 -7.13 -0.04
N HIS A 89 0.67 -8.03 -0.92
CA HIS A 89 2.07 -8.19 -1.26
C HIS A 89 2.32 -8.36 -2.75
N GLY A 90 3.45 -7.83 -3.25
CA GLY A 90 3.84 -7.94 -4.65
C GLY A 90 4.48 -6.65 -5.18
N PRO A 91 4.48 -6.44 -6.51
CA PRO A 91 5.03 -5.24 -7.13
C PRO A 91 4.33 -3.95 -6.67
N PRO A 92 4.94 -2.77 -6.92
CA PRO A 92 4.41 -1.48 -6.47
C PRO A 92 2.99 -1.19 -6.97
N GLY A 93 2.22 -0.44 -6.16
CA GLY A 93 0.85 0.00 -6.48
C GLY A 93 -0.24 -0.50 -5.53
N VAL A 94 0.14 -1.28 -4.52
CA VAL A 94 -0.75 -1.96 -3.58
C VAL A 94 -1.59 -1.00 -2.72
N ALA A 95 -0.97 0.05 -2.19
CA ALA A 95 -1.63 0.99 -1.28
C ALA A 95 -2.89 1.65 -1.89
N SER A 96 -2.94 1.80 -3.21
CA SER A 96 -4.08 2.38 -3.92
C SER A 96 -5.39 1.63 -3.72
N THR A 97 -5.31 0.33 -3.49
CA THR A 97 -6.49 -0.52 -3.24
C THR A 97 -7.08 -0.24 -1.86
N ILE A 98 -6.21 -0.04 -0.87
CA ILE A 98 -6.61 0.26 0.52
C ILE A 98 -7.34 1.61 0.57
N TYR A 99 -6.85 2.61 -0.16
CA TYR A 99 -7.54 3.90 -0.28
C TYR A 99 -8.93 3.78 -0.94
N ALA A 100 -9.07 2.91 -1.93
CA ALA A 100 -10.35 2.69 -2.59
C ALA A 100 -11.35 1.98 -1.66
N ILE A 101 -10.91 0.91 -0.98
CA ILE A 101 -11.71 0.18 0.00
C ILE A 101 -12.15 1.10 1.14
N ALA A 102 -11.25 1.92 1.68
CA ALA A 102 -11.58 2.90 2.71
C ALA A 102 -12.67 3.87 2.25
N GLY A 103 -12.58 4.33 0.99
CA GLY A 103 -13.58 5.20 0.38
C GLY A 103 -14.94 4.54 0.13
N GLU A 104 -14.98 3.25 -0.22
CA GLU A 104 -16.22 2.49 -0.35
C GLU A 104 -16.89 2.24 1.02
N LEU A 105 -16.09 1.94 2.05
CA LEU A 105 -16.57 1.67 3.40
C LEU A 105 -16.85 2.94 4.22
N GLY A 106 -16.43 4.12 3.73
CA GLY A 106 -16.52 5.38 4.46
C GLY A 106 -15.65 5.42 5.73
N LEU A 107 -14.52 4.69 5.73
CA LEU A 107 -13.62 4.59 6.87
C LEU A 107 -12.41 5.52 6.72
N GLU A 108 -11.90 5.97 7.85
CA GLU A 108 -10.66 6.72 7.93
C GLU A 108 -9.45 5.78 8.01
N ILE A 109 -8.32 6.23 7.47
CA ILE A 109 -7.07 5.47 7.45
C ILE A 109 -6.10 6.06 8.47
N TYR A 110 -5.58 5.22 9.35
CA TYR A 110 -4.53 5.54 10.31
C TYR A 110 -3.25 4.82 9.89
N ALA A 111 -2.36 5.56 9.22
CA ALA A 111 -1.13 5.03 8.67
C ALA A 111 0.05 5.20 9.64
N LEU A 112 0.72 4.10 9.91
CA LEU A 112 1.90 3.99 10.76
C LEU A 112 3.12 3.70 9.89
N SER A 113 4.18 4.51 10.01
CA SER A 113 5.43 4.29 9.29
C SER A 113 6.50 3.73 10.22
N LEU A 114 6.73 2.42 10.16
CA LEU A 114 7.66 1.72 11.07
C LEU A 114 9.14 2.08 10.85
N ALA A 115 9.50 2.71 9.73
CA ALA A 115 10.88 3.09 9.41
C ALA A 115 11.41 4.28 10.25
N SER A 116 10.55 4.91 11.05
CA SER A 116 10.91 6.10 11.82
C SER A 116 11.64 5.75 13.12
N SER A 117 12.78 6.40 13.39
CA SER A 117 13.64 6.12 14.55
C SER A 117 13.06 6.49 15.90
N TYR A 118 12.02 7.32 15.95
CA TYR A 118 11.35 7.72 17.19
C TYR A 118 10.24 6.76 17.63
N ILE A 119 9.92 5.74 16.83
CA ILE A 119 8.85 4.80 17.13
C ILE A 119 9.42 3.65 17.94
N ASP A 120 8.86 3.44 19.13
CA ASP A 120 9.11 2.31 20.02
C ASP A 120 7.80 1.54 20.30
N ASP A 121 7.90 0.41 20.99
CA ASP A 121 6.74 -0.42 21.33
C ASP A 121 5.69 0.35 22.16
N SER A 122 6.14 1.26 23.02
CA SER A 122 5.26 2.09 23.86
C SER A 122 4.47 3.09 23.02
N PHE A 123 5.10 3.70 22.01
CA PHE A 123 4.45 4.57 21.05
C PHE A 123 3.43 3.78 20.22
N LEU A 124 3.79 2.58 19.77
CA LEU A 124 2.89 1.74 18.99
C LEU A 124 1.61 1.41 19.77
N GLN A 125 1.75 1.05 21.05
CA GLN A 125 0.60 0.82 21.92
C GLN A 125 -0.27 2.07 22.10
N ARG A 126 0.34 3.24 22.37
CA ARG A 126 -0.39 4.51 22.47
C ARG A 126 -1.09 4.88 21.16
N ALA A 127 -0.45 4.62 20.02
CA ALA A 127 -1.02 4.85 18.71
C ALA A 127 -2.29 4.02 18.54
N MET A 128 -2.22 2.71 18.76
CA MET A 128 -3.38 1.82 18.59
C MET A 128 -4.56 2.17 19.47
N SER A 129 -4.32 2.52 20.75
CA SER A 129 -5.39 2.94 21.66
C SER A 129 -6.00 4.30 21.30
N ALA A 130 -5.30 5.13 20.53
CA ALA A 130 -5.85 6.39 20.02
C ALA A 130 -6.71 6.21 18.75
N ILE A 131 -6.65 5.05 18.10
CA ILE A 131 -7.41 4.77 16.87
C ILE A 131 -8.85 4.37 17.25
N PRO A 132 -9.88 5.04 16.71
CA PRO A 132 -11.27 4.65 16.92
C PRO A 132 -11.61 3.26 16.37
N LYS A 133 -12.66 2.64 16.90
CA LYS A 133 -13.31 1.48 16.24
C LYS A 133 -13.82 1.90 14.85
N ARG A 134 -14.04 0.93 13.96
CA ARG A 134 -14.49 1.14 12.57
C ARG A 134 -13.55 2.10 11.83
N SER A 135 -12.28 1.72 11.78
CA SER A 135 -11.23 2.42 11.05
C SER A 135 -10.28 1.42 10.41
N ILE A 136 -9.45 1.89 9.50
CA ILE A 136 -8.37 1.11 8.88
C ILE A 136 -7.05 1.50 9.52
N VAL A 137 -6.34 0.53 10.09
CA VAL A 137 -4.94 0.67 10.48
C VAL A 137 -4.08 0.22 9.31
N LEU A 138 -3.17 1.06 8.85
CA LEU A 138 -2.31 0.80 7.71
C LEU A 138 -0.84 0.81 8.12
N ILE A 139 -0.12 -0.29 7.85
CA ILE A 139 1.34 -0.34 7.92
C ILE A 139 1.88 -0.52 6.50
N GLU A 140 2.48 0.54 5.97
CA GLU A 140 3.17 0.49 4.68
C GLU A 140 4.58 -0.09 4.86
N ASP A 141 5.00 -0.92 3.89
CA ASP A 141 6.34 -1.52 3.80
C ASP A 141 6.80 -2.20 5.10
N ILE A 142 5.97 -3.12 5.61
CA ILE A 142 6.20 -3.81 6.89
C ILE A 142 7.54 -4.58 6.94
N ASP A 143 8.09 -4.98 5.79
CA ASP A 143 9.40 -5.64 5.71
C ASP A 143 10.58 -4.72 6.00
N CYS A 144 10.42 -3.40 5.88
CA CYS A 144 11.47 -2.44 6.19
C CYS A 144 11.76 -2.36 7.70
N ALA A 145 10.80 -2.70 8.56
CA ALA A 145 10.96 -2.65 10.01
C ALA A 145 11.89 -3.74 10.57
N PHE A 146 12.09 -4.83 9.82
CA PHE A 146 12.73 -6.05 10.32
C PHE A 146 14.04 -6.40 9.62
N ARG A 147 14.59 -5.49 8.79
CA ARG A 147 15.85 -5.75 8.10
C ARG A 147 16.97 -6.00 9.12
N PRO A 148 17.64 -7.17 9.08
CA PRO A 148 18.84 -7.40 9.86
C PRO A 148 19.86 -6.32 9.53
N ARG A 149 20.58 -5.84 10.54
CA ARG A 149 21.77 -5.00 10.33
C ARG A 149 22.73 -5.81 9.47
N GLU A 150 22.82 -5.53 8.18
CA GLU A 150 24.04 -5.87 7.46
C GLU A 150 25.14 -5.09 8.17
N SER A 151 26.11 -5.86 8.63
CA SER A 151 27.18 -5.46 9.53
C SER A 151 27.86 -4.15 9.12
N ASP A 152 27.69 -3.11 9.93
CA ASP A 152 28.73 -2.11 10.21
C ASP A 152 29.92 -2.78 10.94
N HIS A 153 30.48 -3.84 10.34
CA HIS A 153 31.78 -4.39 10.67
C HIS A 153 32.88 -3.82 9.76
N SER A 154 32.61 -2.79 8.95
CA SER A 154 33.65 -1.87 8.53
C SER A 154 33.99 -1.00 9.73
N GLY A 155 35.06 -1.37 10.44
CA GLY A 155 35.52 -0.70 11.64
C GLY A 155 35.49 0.82 11.52
N ALA A 156 34.48 1.45 12.12
CA ALA A 156 34.57 2.84 12.51
C ALA A 156 35.65 2.88 13.60
N ALA A 157 36.91 3.07 13.18
CA ALA A 157 37.97 3.50 14.04
C ALA A 157 37.43 4.69 14.83
N THR A 158 37.25 4.50 16.13
CA THR A 158 36.93 5.53 17.11
C THR A 158 38.00 6.61 17.05
N PHE A 159 37.83 7.58 16.15
CA PHE A 159 38.63 8.79 16.14
C PHE A 159 38.03 9.76 17.15
N HIS A 160 38.77 10.02 18.22
CA HIS A 160 38.57 11.12 19.17
C HIS A 160 37.23 11.15 19.94
N GLY A 161 37.17 10.49 21.10
CA GLY A 161 36.52 10.99 22.32
C GLY A 161 35.02 11.35 22.32
N TYR A 162 34.32 11.22 21.21
CA TYR A 162 32.87 11.44 21.11
C TYR A 162 32.16 10.08 21.08
N PRO A 163 31.04 9.93 21.81
CA PRO A 163 30.22 8.73 21.69
C PRO A 163 29.75 8.58 20.23
N PRO A 164 29.68 7.34 19.70
CA PRO A 164 29.20 7.12 18.35
C PRO A 164 27.79 7.70 18.23
N MET A 165 27.60 8.56 17.24
CA MET A 165 26.29 9.11 16.90
C MET A 165 25.41 7.93 16.52
N MET A 166 24.44 7.57 17.37
CA MET A 166 23.57 6.42 17.17
C MET A 166 22.91 6.51 15.79
N ALA A 167 23.29 5.60 14.90
CA ALA A 167 22.58 5.39 13.66
C ALA A 167 21.12 5.06 13.99
N SER A 168 20.22 5.80 13.36
CA SER A 168 18.78 5.85 13.59
C SER A 168 18.10 4.52 13.24
N SER A 169 18.02 3.60 14.20
CA SER A 169 17.15 2.42 14.08
C SER A 169 15.75 2.71 14.61
N SER A 170 14.69 2.18 13.98
CA SER A 170 13.37 2.09 14.59
C SER A 170 13.46 1.29 15.89
N GLY A 171 12.94 1.84 17.00
CA GLY A 171 12.88 1.16 18.29
C GLY A 171 11.79 0.09 18.38
N VAL A 172 11.00 -0.10 17.32
CA VAL A 172 9.93 -1.11 17.23
C VAL A 172 10.55 -2.51 17.20
N THR A 173 10.16 -3.35 18.15
CA THR A 173 10.54 -4.76 18.15
C THR A 173 9.49 -5.59 17.42
N LEU A 174 9.88 -6.74 16.87
CA LEU A 174 8.93 -7.71 16.33
C LEU A 174 7.89 -8.09 17.39
N SER A 175 8.33 -8.36 18.63
CA SER A 175 7.45 -8.67 19.75
C SER A 175 6.44 -7.55 20.02
N GLY A 176 6.85 -6.28 19.93
CA GLY A 176 5.97 -5.12 20.04
C GLY A 176 4.88 -5.11 18.96
N LEU A 177 5.27 -5.32 17.70
CA LEU A 177 4.30 -5.41 16.61
C LEU A 177 3.36 -6.62 16.75
N LEU A 178 3.86 -7.77 17.20
CA LEU A 178 3.02 -8.94 17.43
C LEU A 178 2.01 -8.68 18.55
N ASN A 179 2.45 -8.16 19.69
CA ASN A 179 1.57 -7.80 20.80
C ASN A 179 0.54 -6.73 20.42
N MET A 180 0.87 -5.85 19.48
CA MET A 180 -0.06 -4.88 18.92
C MET A 180 -1.21 -5.57 18.16
N LEU A 181 -0.92 -6.63 17.41
CA LEU A 181 -1.90 -7.33 16.55
C LEU A 181 -2.79 -8.29 17.34
N ASP A 182 -2.21 -9.09 18.22
CA ASP A 182 -2.93 -10.18 18.92
C ASP A 182 -2.62 -10.31 20.42
N GLY A 183 -2.01 -9.29 21.02
CA GLY A 183 -1.74 -9.28 22.46
C GLY A 183 -3.00 -9.18 23.32
N VAL A 184 -2.92 -9.58 24.59
CA VAL A 184 -4.07 -9.58 25.51
C VAL A 184 -4.74 -8.20 25.66
N GLY A 185 -3.97 -7.12 25.58
CA GLY A 185 -4.46 -5.75 25.66
C GLY A 185 -4.63 -5.06 24.30
N SER A 186 -4.64 -5.80 23.20
CA SER A 186 -4.74 -5.19 21.88
C SER A 186 -6.18 -4.81 21.55
N GLU A 187 -6.36 -3.76 20.78
CA GLU A 187 -7.67 -3.17 20.51
C GLU A 187 -8.45 -3.93 19.41
N GLU A 188 -9.78 -3.96 19.53
CA GLU A 188 -10.68 -4.68 18.60
C GLU A 188 -11.53 -3.75 17.72
N GLY A 189 -12.25 -4.33 16.75
CA GLY A 189 -13.18 -3.61 15.88
C GLY A 189 -12.52 -2.71 14.83
N LYS A 190 -11.28 -3.04 14.44
CA LYS A 190 -10.48 -2.31 13.46
C LYS A 190 -10.05 -3.25 12.33
N LEU A 191 -10.01 -2.75 11.11
CA LEU A 191 -9.43 -3.46 9.97
C LEU A 191 -7.93 -3.20 9.95
N PHE A 192 -7.11 -4.25 9.95
CA PHE A 192 -5.66 -4.12 9.83
C PHE A 192 -5.21 -4.42 8.40
N PHE A 193 -4.52 -3.48 7.76
CA PHE A 193 -3.92 -3.65 6.45
C PHE A 193 -2.40 -3.43 6.53
N ALA A 194 -1.64 -4.34 5.92
CA ALA A 194 -0.21 -4.21 5.75
C ALA A 194 0.18 -4.39 4.28
N THR A 195 1.23 -3.68 3.84
CA THR A 195 1.81 -3.86 2.50
C THR A 195 3.27 -4.31 2.58
N THR A 196 3.69 -5.17 1.66
CA THR A 196 5.10 -5.55 1.52
C THR A 196 5.45 -5.90 0.09
N ASN A 197 6.67 -5.57 -0.33
CA ASN A 197 7.19 -6.06 -1.62
C ASN A 197 7.82 -7.46 -1.50
N HIS A 198 8.16 -7.89 -0.27
CA HIS A 198 8.95 -9.09 0.01
C HIS A 198 8.34 -9.90 1.17
N ILE A 199 7.30 -10.68 0.87
CA ILE A 199 6.62 -11.52 1.87
C ILE A 199 7.57 -12.56 2.50
N ASP A 200 8.59 -13.00 1.76
CA ASP A 200 9.63 -13.93 2.19
C ASP A 200 10.54 -13.38 3.28
N ARG A 201 10.59 -12.04 3.45
CA ARG A 201 11.36 -11.37 4.49
C ARG A 201 10.58 -11.20 5.80
N LEU A 202 9.29 -11.52 5.82
CA LEU A 202 8.47 -11.38 7.01
C LEU A 202 8.64 -12.57 7.95
N ASP A 203 8.65 -12.28 9.25
CA ASP A 203 8.64 -13.33 10.26
C ASP A 203 7.36 -14.19 10.13
N PRO A 204 7.47 -15.53 10.07
CA PRO A 204 6.30 -16.42 9.97
C PRO A 204 5.27 -16.24 11.09
N ALA A 205 5.67 -15.71 12.24
CA ALA A 205 4.77 -15.39 13.35
C ALA A 205 3.78 -14.29 12.96
N LEU A 206 4.13 -13.33 12.10
CA LEU A 206 3.20 -12.30 11.60
C LEU A 206 2.10 -12.92 10.72
N LEU A 207 2.40 -14.00 10.01
CA LEU A 207 1.52 -14.60 9.00
C LEU A 207 0.50 -15.61 9.55
N ARG A 208 0.40 -15.72 10.88
CA ARG A 208 -0.52 -16.64 11.57
C ARG A 208 -1.97 -16.11 11.55
N PRO A 209 -2.97 -17.00 11.50
CA PRO A 209 -4.38 -16.62 11.67
C PRO A 209 -4.62 -15.82 12.96
N GLY A 210 -5.51 -14.84 12.92
CA GLY A 210 -5.73 -13.88 14.00
C GLY A 210 -4.82 -12.65 13.96
N ARG A 211 -3.74 -12.68 13.15
CA ARG A 211 -2.88 -11.52 12.84
C ARG A 211 -3.04 -11.09 11.39
N ILE A 212 -2.84 -12.03 10.47
CA ILE A 212 -3.05 -11.87 9.03
C ILE A 212 -3.92 -13.02 8.56
N ASP A 213 -5.18 -12.70 8.25
CA ASP A 213 -6.20 -13.67 7.86
C ASP A 213 -6.31 -13.79 6.34
N ARG A 214 -6.10 -12.70 5.61
CA ARG A 214 -6.14 -12.65 4.14
C ARG A 214 -4.81 -12.19 3.58
N LYS A 215 -4.21 -13.00 2.69
CA LYS A 215 -2.96 -12.69 1.99
C LYS A 215 -3.29 -12.49 0.51
N ILE A 216 -3.08 -11.28 0.00
CA ILE A 216 -3.44 -10.88 -1.35
C ILE A 216 -2.16 -10.68 -2.16
N LEU A 217 -1.94 -11.57 -3.13
CA LEU A 217 -0.81 -11.49 -4.04
C LEU A 217 -1.15 -10.56 -5.22
N TYR A 218 -0.36 -9.50 -5.37
CA TYR A 218 -0.32 -8.65 -6.54
C TYR A 218 0.65 -9.27 -7.53
N LYS A 219 0.13 -9.70 -8.67
CA LYS A 219 0.96 -10.20 -9.77
C LYS A 219 1.34 -9.05 -10.70
N LEU A 220 2.37 -9.30 -11.50
CA LEU A 220 2.68 -8.45 -12.65
C LEU A 220 1.50 -8.47 -13.64
N SER A 221 1.37 -7.38 -14.37
CA SER A 221 0.17 -7.05 -15.16
C SER A 221 -0.11 -8.06 -16.27
N THR A 222 -1.40 -8.28 -16.51
CA THR A 222 -1.89 -9.01 -17.68
C THR A 222 -2.22 -8.04 -18.81
N GLN A 223 -2.36 -8.56 -20.03
CA GLN A 223 -2.82 -7.78 -21.18
C GLN A 223 -4.23 -7.20 -20.95
N ARG A 224 -5.10 -7.92 -20.22
CA ARG A 224 -6.43 -7.41 -19.83
C ARG A 224 -6.32 -6.19 -18.92
N GLN A 225 -5.43 -6.24 -17.94
CA GLN A 225 -5.16 -5.10 -17.05
C GLN A 225 -4.51 -3.94 -17.81
N ALA A 226 -3.61 -4.21 -18.75
CA ALA A 226 -3.05 -3.20 -19.64
C ALA A 226 -4.14 -2.51 -20.48
N LEU A 227 -5.08 -3.28 -21.05
CA LEU A 227 -6.24 -2.73 -21.77
C LEU A 227 -7.13 -1.86 -20.87
N ALA A 228 -7.43 -2.35 -19.66
CA ALA A 228 -8.22 -1.59 -18.68
C ALA A 228 -7.53 -0.26 -18.32
N LEU A 229 -6.21 -0.28 -18.15
CA LEU A 229 -5.41 0.91 -17.85
C LEU A 229 -5.43 1.89 -19.04
N PHE A 230 -5.30 1.38 -20.27
CA PHE A 230 -5.41 2.20 -21.48
C PHE A 230 -6.77 2.90 -21.57
N ARG A 231 -7.88 2.16 -21.43
CA ARG A 231 -9.24 2.72 -21.45
C ARG A 231 -9.45 3.79 -20.38
N ARG A 232 -8.82 3.60 -19.21
CA ARG A 232 -8.85 4.55 -18.11
C ARG A 232 -8.09 5.85 -18.42
N PHE A 233 -6.93 5.76 -19.04
CA PHE A 233 -6.14 6.92 -19.45
C PHE A 233 -6.76 7.68 -20.62
N PHE A 234 -7.44 6.95 -21.52
CA PHE A 234 -8.06 7.49 -22.73
C PHE A 234 -9.56 7.20 -22.76
N PRO A 235 -10.37 7.81 -21.87
CA PRO A 235 -11.80 7.55 -21.80
C PRO A 235 -12.51 7.98 -23.08
N ALA A 236 -13.40 7.13 -23.60
CA ALA A 236 -14.08 7.35 -24.88
C ALA A 236 -14.78 8.71 -24.98
N ALA A 237 -15.40 9.17 -23.89
CA ALA A 237 -16.07 10.47 -23.81
C ALA A 237 -15.16 11.66 -24.18
N ARG A 238 -13.86 11.57 -23.89
CA ARG A 238 -12.88 12.63 -24.19
C ARG A 238 -12.47 12.66 -25.65
N PHE A 239 -12.65 11.55 -26.38
CA PHE A 239 -12.25 11.40 -27.77
C PHE A 239 -13.46 11.13 -28.69
N ALA A 240 -14.66 11.57 -28.29
CA ALA A 240 -15.90 11.31 -29.02
C ALA A 240 -15.90 11.91 -30.45
N ASN A 241 -15.21 13.03 -30.66
CA ASN A 241 -15.17 13.75 -31.95
C ASN A 241 -13.99 13.34 -32.85
N ARG A 242 -13.44 12.14 -32.66
CA ARG A 242 -12.27 11.68 -33.41
C ARG A 242 -12.65 11.35 -34.87
N PRO A 243 -11.83 11.73 -35.87
CA PRO A 243 -12.14 11.45 -37.26
C PRO A 243 -12.24 9.95 -37.54
N ALA A 244 -13.23 9.55 -38.34
CA ALA A 244 -13.53 8.15 -38.64
C ALA A 244 -12.42 7.40 -39.41
N CYS A 245 -11.46 8.12 -40.01
CA CYS A 245 -10.32 7.52 -40.69
C CYS A 245 -9.24 7.01 -39.73
N GLU A 246 -9.28 7.41 -38.46
CA GLU A 246 -8.34 6.94 -37.44
C GLU A 246 -8.81 5.63 -36.80
N PRO A 247 -7.89 4.76 -36.37
CA PRO A 247 -8.25 3.56 -35.61
C PRO A 247 -9.02 3.94 -34.35
N THR A 248 -10.05 3.17 -34.06
CA THR A 248 -10.88 3.36 -32.87
C THR A 248 -10.05 3.23 -31.59
N LEU A 249 -10.47 3.89 -30.50
CA LEU A 249 -9.82 3.73 -29.19
C LEU A 249 -9.77 2.27 -28.73
N GLU A 250 -10.77 1.48 -29.10
CA GLU A 250 -10.82 0.06 -28.78
C GLU A 250 -9.73 -0.72 -29.54
N GLN A 251 -9.54 -0.44 -30.83
CA GLN A 251 -8.45 -1.02 -31.62
C GLN A 251 -7.08 -0.58 -31.10
N LEU A 252 -6.92 0.68 -30.69
CA LEU A 252 -5.67 1.18 -30.12
C LEU A 252 -5.37 0.54 -28.76
N GLY A 253 -6.38 0.39 -27.90
CA GLY A 253 -6.24 -0.31 -26.63
C GLY A 253 -5.88 -1.78 -26.84
N ALA A 254 -6.50 -2.46 -27.79
CA ALA A 254 -6.16 -3.85 -28.13
C ALA A 254 -4.72 -3.98 -28.65
N ARG A 255 -4.27 -3.05 -29.49
CA ARG A 255 -2.87 -2.98 -29.96
C ARG A 255 -1.90 -2.72 -28.82
N PHE A 256 -2.21 -1.77 -27.94
CA PHE A 256 -1.43 -1.48 -26.75
C PHE A 256 -1.29 -2.73 -25.87
N ALA A 257 -2.41 -3.37 -25.53
CA ALA A 257 -2.42 -4.57 -24.70
C ALA A 257 -1.67 -5.73 -25.34
N ALA A 258 -1.81 -5.95 -26.65
CA ALA A 258 -1.08 -7.00 -27.37
C ALA A 258 0.45 -6.75 -27.38
N GLY A 259 0.88 -5.49 -27.36
CA GLY A 259 2.30 -5.12 -27.25
C GLY A 259 2.89 -5.29 -25.86
N VAL A 260 2.07 -5.49 -24.82
CA VAL A 260 2.53 -5.72 -23.45
C VAL A 260 2.73 -7.23 -23.20
N PRO A 261 3.94 -7.69 -22.82
CA PRO A 261 4.16 -9.06 -22.39
C PRO A 261 3.41 -9.40 -21.11
N GLN A 262 2.86 -10.62 -21.02
CA GLN A 262 2.15 -11.06 -19.82
C GLN A 262 3.09 -11.22 -18.63
N HIS A 263 2.67 -10.73 -17.46
CA HIS A 263 3.34 -10.90 -16.18
C HIS A 263 4.81 -10.46 -16.17
N LEU A 264 5.15 -9.44 -16.95
CA LEU A 264 6.50 -8.89 -16.98
C LEU A 264 6.59 -7.52 -16.32
N PHE A 265 5.60 -6.65 -16.56
CA PHE A 265 5.58 -5.29 -16.03
C PHE A 265 4.49 -5.12 -14.98
N SER A 266 4.72 -4.28 -13.98
CA SER A 266 3.69 -3.88 -13.03
C SER A 266 2.70 -2.89 -13.67
N THR A 267 1.50 -2.79 -13.10
CA THR A 267 0.53 -1.76 -13.52
C THR A 267 1.06 -0.35 -13.28
N ALA A 268 1.93 -0.16 -12.26
CA ALA A 268 2.60 1.11 -11.99
C ALA A 268 3.60 1.52 -13.10
N GLN A 269 4.37 0.57 -13.65
CA GLN A 269 5.28 0.84 -14.78
C GLN A 269 4.49 1.21 -16.04
N LEU A 270 3.45 0.45 -16.37
CA LEU A 270 2.57 0.77 -17.51
C LEU A 270 1.88 2.12 -17.32
N GLN A 271 1.51 2.47 -16.09
CA GLN A 271 0.96 3.77 -15.75
C GLN A 271 1.99 4.88 -16.00
N GLY A 272 3.25 4.66 -15.61
CA GLY A 272 4.38 5.55 -15.88
C GLY A 272 4.54 5.84 -17.37
N TYR A 273 4.53 4.79 -18.21
CA TYR A 273 4.56 4.92 -19.66
C TYR A 273 3.37 5.74 -20.20
N LEU A 274 2.14 5.41 -19.82
CA LEU A 274 0.95 6.13 -20.28
C LEU A 274 0.92 7.60 -19.84
N LEU A 275 1.56 7.93 -18.72
CA LEU A 275 1.75 9.31 -18.27
C LEU A 275 2.72 10.11 -19.15
N THR A 276 3.57 9.46 -19.95
CA THR A 276 4.40 10.14 -20.96
C THR A 276 3.62 10.48 -22.22
N CYS A 277 2.69 9.61 -22.63
CA CYS A 277 1.84 9.78 -23.82
C CYS A 277 0.53 10.54 -23.53
N LYS A 278 0.60 11.63 -22.76
CA LYS A 278 -0.60 12.34 -22.28
C LYS A 278 -1.48 12.76 -23.44
N MET A 279 -2.76 12.38 -23.40
CA MET A 279 -3.76 12.73 -24.43
C MET A 279 -3.47 12.18 -25.84
N GLN A 280 -2.46 11.31 -26.00
CA GLN A 280 -2.02 10.78 -27.30
C GLN A 280 -2.20 9.25 -27.35
N PRO A 281 -3.44 8.75 -27.53
CA PRO A 281 -3.73 7.31 -27.56
C PRO A 281 -3.05 6.58 -28.73
N MET A 282 -2.83 7.28 -29.85
CA MET A 282 -2.14 6.71 -31.02
C MET A 282 -0.67 6.42 -30.70
N GLU A 283 0.03 7.41 -30.14
CA GLU A 283 1.45 7.30 -29.78
C GLU A 283 1.66 6.23 -28.71
N ALA A 284 0.78 6.16 -27.70
CA ALA A 284 0.81 5.12 -26.68
C ALA A 284 0.69 3.71 -27.29
N ALA A 285 -0.20 3.51 -28.27
CA ALA A 285 -0.41 2.20 -28.88
C ALA A 285 0.68 1.81 -29.89
N SER A 286 1.28 2.77 -30.59
CA SER A 286 2.39 2.50 -31.52
C SER A 286 3.75 2.40 -30.82
N GLY A 287 3.95 3.16 -29.75
CA GLY A 287 5.23 3.27 -29.05
C GLY A 287 5.48 2.18 -28.01
N ILE A 288 4.46 1.40 -27.63
CA ILE A 288 4.59 0.41 -26.55
C ILE A 288 5.66 -0.64 -26.83
N GLY A 289 5.81 -1.08 -28.09
CA GLY A 289 6.81 -2.09 -28.45
C GLY A 289 8.23 -1.59 -28.21
N ALA A 290 8.53 -0.37 -28.67
CA ALA A 290 9.84 0.26 -28.44
C ALA A 290 10.12 0.51 -26.95
N TRP A 291 9.09 0.90 -26.19
CA TRP A 291 9.23 1.05 -24.74
C TRP A 291 9.51 -0.28 -24.03
N VAL A 292 8.80 -1.35 -24.40
CA VAL A 292 9.04 -2.70 -23.85
C VAL A 292 10.47 -3.16 -24.12
N GLU A 293 10.97 -2.95 -25.34
CA GLU A 293 12.36 -3.30 -25.70
C GLU A 293 13.37 -2.51 -24.85
N ALA A 294 13.17 -1.20 -24.70
CA ALA A 294 14.06 -0.35 -23.89
C ALA A 294 14.07 -0.77 -22.41
N GLU A 295 12.91 -1.05 -21.82
CA GLU A 295 12.81 -1.52 -20.43
C GLU A 295 13.45 -2.90 -20.24
N LEU A 296 13.31 -3.81 -21.22
CA LEU A 296 13.97 -5.11 -21.18
C LEU A 296 15.49 -5.01 -21.22
N ILE A 297 16.04 -4.04 -21.96
CA ILE A 297 17.48 -3.75 -21.98
C ILE A 297 17.91 -3.22 -20.62
N ALA A 298 17.22 -2.20 -20.09
CA ALA A 298 17.52 -1.64 -18.78
C ALA A 298 17.47 -2.69 -17.65
N MET A 299 16.47 -3.58 -17.66
CA MET A 299 16.37 -4.67 -16.68
C MET A 299 17.53 -5.68 -16.77
N LYS A 300 18.07 -5.93 -17.97
CA LYS A 300 19.24 -6.80 -18.14
C LYS A 300 20.50 -6.13 -17.61
N GLU A 301 20.71 -4.86 -17.96
CA GLU A 301 21.85 -4.07 -17.48
C GLU A 301 21.84 -3.97 -15.95
N GLU A 302 20.71 -3.63 -15.33
CA GLU A 302 20.58 -3.60 -13.86
C GLU A 302 20.87 -4.95 -13.20
N ARG A 303 20.47 -6.04 -13.86
CA ARG A 303 20.70 -7.39 -13.36
C ARG A 303 22.19 -7.77 -13.43
N GLU A 304 22.83 -7.49 -14.55
CA GLU A 304 24.28 -7.71 -14.73
C GLU A 304 25.09 -6.88 -13.74
N GLU A 305 24.70 -5.63 -13.48
CA GLU A 305 25.33 -4.78 -12.46
C GLU A 305 25.14 -5.30 -11.02
N ARG A 306 24.00 -5.92 -10.70
CA ARG A 306 23.78 -6.53 -9.37
C ARG A 306 24.59 -7.81 -9.22
N GLU A 307 24.57 -8.67 -10.23
CA GLU A 307 25.34 -9.92 -10.22
C GLU A 307 26.85 -9.62 -10.14
N GLY A 308 27.35 -8.58 -10.82
CA GLY A 308 28.73 -8.11 -10.70
C GLY A 308 29.10 -7.64 -9.29
N ARG A 309 28.23 -6.86 -8.63
CA ARG A 309 28.44 -6.41 -7.24
C ARG A 309 28.45 -7.55 -6.23
N ASP A 310 27.58 -8.55 -6.41
CA ASP A 310 27.53 -9.72 -5.53
C ASP A 310 28.76 -10.62 -5.70
N THR A 311 29.33 -10.71 -6.91
CA THR A 311 30.58 -11.44 -7.15
C THR A 311 31.80 -10.76 -6.53
N ASP A 312 31.88 -9.43 -6.59
CA ASP A 312 32.97 -8.65 -6.00
C ASP A 312 32.92 -8.73 -4.46
N THR A 313 31.71 -8.61 -3.89
CA THR A 313 31.47 -8.77 -2.44
C THR A 313 31.81 -10.18 -1.93
N ARG A 314 31.62 -11.22 -2.76
CA ARG A 314 32.04 -12.60 -2.41
C ARG A 314 33.54 -12.84 -2.56
N ALA A 315 34.20 -12.17 -3.50
CA ALA A 315 35.66 -12.29 -3.67
C ALA A 315 36.41 -11.69 -2.48
N ASP A 316 35.93 -10.57 -1.95
CA ASP A 316 36.51 -9.91 -0.78
C ASP A 316 36.34 -10.71 0.53
N VAL A 317 35.29 -11.52 0.66
CA VAL A 317 35.07 -12.39 1.83
C VAL A 317 35.93 -13.65 1.81
N VAL A 318 36.42 -14.08 0.64
CA VAL A 318 37.27 -15.29 0.50
C VAL A 318 38.78 -14.96 0.63
N MET A 319 39.16 -13.68 0.58
CA MET A 319 40.54 -13.21 0.70
C MET A 319 40.95 -12.76 2.12
N VAL A 320 40.13 -13.05 3.15
CA VAL A 320 40.43 -12.78 4.57
C VAL A 320 40.58 -14.08 5.37
#